data_AF-A0A2A3YZA8-F1
#
_entry.id   AF-A0A2A3YZA8-F1
#
_cell.length_a   1.000
_cell.length_b   1.000
_cell.length_c   1.000
_cell.angle_alpha   90.00
_cell.angle_beta   90.00
_cell.angle_gamma   90.00
#
_symmetry.space_group_name_H-M   'P 1'
#
loop_
_entity.id
_entity.type
_entity.pdbx_description
1 polymer ?
#
loop_
_entity_poly.entity_id
_entity_poly.type
_entity_poly.pdbx_seq_one_letter_code
_entity_poly.pdbx_strand_id
1 'polypeptide(L)'
;MGIVAFIIAIVGFIFGCIPGALIMGWILLPIAFLLAIISFFLKGGKGFSISALILSVVGTIVAILVFFFVVASSVDDAFSDDVSAEAPAEEVVDEAGDAEEAGAEEGTRENPYAVGTKISSENWDMTITNVTLDATDEVLAESELNETPDSGNQYMMIDVEMTYTGDAPDGEMPMATFEYVSAGGNTFDGLDDMVVAPNALDTLENMYNGASTSGSIAIQIPSEDAEAGVLAVNPDMLADKVYVAVK
;
A
#
# COMPACT_ATOMS: atom_id res chain seq x y z
N MET A 1 34.67 4.62 -37.18
CA MET A 1 33.28 5.04 -36.87
C MET A 1 32.32 3.85 -36.82
N GLY A 2 32.13 3.06 -37.88
CA GLY A 2 31.22 1.89 -37.85
C GLY A 2 31.54 0.81 -36.79
N ILE A 3 32.81 0.49 -36.56
CA ILE A 3 33.23 -0.45 -35.49
C ILE A 3 32.92 0.09 -34.09
N VAL A 4 33.06 1.41 -33.89
CA VAL A 4 32.76 2.07 -32.61
C VAL A 4 31.26 2.01 -32.32
N ALA A 5 30.42 2.31 -33.33
CA ALA A 5 28.97 2.17 -33.21
C ALA A 5 28.54 0.72 -32.91
N PHE A 6 29.21 -0.25 -33.52
CA PHE A 6 28.95 -1.68 -33.27
C PHE A 6 29.29 -2.10 -31.83
N ILE A 7 30.43 -1.66 -31.28
CA ILE A 7 30.82 -1.95 -29.89
C ILE A 7 29.84 -1.29 -28.91
N ILE A 8 29.45 -0.04 -29.14
CA ILE A 8 28.49 0.67 -28.28
C ILE A 8 27.11 -0.01 -28.32
N ALA A 9 26.67 -0.51 -29.48
CA ALA A 9 25.41 -1.26 -29.60
C ALA A 9 25.43 -2.57 -28.80
N ILE A 10 26.54 -3.32 -28.85
CA ILE A 10 26.70 -4.56 -28.06
C ILE A 10 26.67 -4.25 -26.55
N VAL A 11 27.40 -3.22 -26.14
CA VAL A 11 27.46 -2.81 -24.73
C VAL A 11 26.09 -2.34 -24.24
N GLY A 12 25.38 -1.52 -25.03
CA GLY A 12 24.02 -1.08 -24.72
C GLY A 12 23.01 -2.23 -24.66
N PHE A 13 23.15 -3.23 -25.52
CA PHE A 13 22.31 -4.44 -25.49
C PHE A 13 22.54 -5.25 -24.22
N ILE A 14 23.79 -5.51 -23.86
CA ILE A 14 24.14 -6.27 -22.65
C ILE A 14 23.59 -5.56 -21.40
N PHE A 15 23.82 -4.24 -21.27
CA PHE A 15 23.30 -3.47 -20.14
C PHE A 15 21.77 -3.34 -20.14
N GLY A 16 21.13 -3.34 -21.31
CA GLY A 16 19.66 -3.38 -21.42
C GLY A 16 19.04 -4.72 -21.01
N CYS A 17 19.84 -5.78 -20.87
CA CYS A 17 19.38 -7.12 -20.47
C CYS A 17 19.71 -7.48 -19.01
N ILE A 18 20.40 -6.60 -18.25
CA ILE A 18 20.75 -6.86 -16.85
C ILE A 18 19.82 -6.07 -15.91
N PRO A 19 19.06 -6.75 -15.02
CA PRO A 19 18.27 -6.09 -13.99
C PRO A 19 19.15 -5.18 -13.11
N GLY A 20 18.75 -3.91 -12.94
CA GLY A 20 19.51 -2.89 -12.19
C GLY A 20 20.45 -1.99 -13.00
N ALA A 21 20.80 -2.35 -14.25
CA ALA A 21 21.62 -1.50 -15.14
C ALA A 21 20.85 -0.95 -16.36
N LEU A 22 19.53 -1.18 -16.39
CA LEU A 22 18.62 -0.99 -17.52
C LEU A 22 18.56 0.48 -18.01
N ILE A 23 18.71 1.44 -17.10
CA ILE A 23 18.77 2.90 -17.39
C ILE A 23 19.94 3.23 -18.33
N MET A 24 21.09 2.56 -18.15
CA MET A 24 22.27 2.80 -18.98
C MET A 24 22.09 2.22 -20.40
N GLY A 25 21.37 1.10 -20.52
CA GLY A 25 20.99 0.53 -21.82
C GLY A 25 20.09 1.47 -22.64
N TRP A 26 19.16 2.15 -21.98
CA TRP A 26 18.25 3.13 -22.61
C TRP A 26 18.94 4.38 -23.16
N ILE A 27 20.07 4.79 -22.57
CA ILE A 27 20.85 5.94 -23.08
C ILE A 27 21.81 5.50 -24.18
N LEU A 28 22.43 4.32 -24.04
CA LEU A 28 23.44 3.85 -24.99
C LEU A 28 22.84 3.37 -26.32
N LEU A 29 21.66 2.76 -26.33
CA LEU A 29 21.03 2.24 -27.56
C LEU A 29 20.62 3.35 -28.56
N PRO A 30 19.99 4.47 -28.16
CA PRO A 30 19.72 5.60 -29.07
C PRO A 30 20.99 6.26 -29.60
N ILE A 31 22.04 6.36 -28.77
CA ILE A 31 23.33 6.92 -29.19
C ILE A 31 23.97 6.01 -30.25
N ALA A 32 23.94 4.69 -30.05
CA ALA A 32 24.43 3.73 -31.03
C ALA A 32 23.65 3.81 -32.36
N PHE A 33 22.33 3.98 -32.29
CA PHE A 33 21.45 4.15 -33.45
C PHE A 33 21.83 5.40 -34.28
N LEU A 34 22.00 6.55 -33.62
CA LEU A 34 22.39 7.80 -34.27
C LEU A 34 23.78 7.70 -34.92
N LEU A 35 24.74 7.07 -34.24
CA LEU A 35 26.08 6.86 -34.78
C LEU A 35 26.08 5.88 -35.97
N ALA A 36 25.18 4.88 -35.98
CA ALA A 36 25.01 3.97 -37.11
C ALA A 36 24.45 4.70 -38.35
N ILE A 37 23.47 5.61 -38.18
CA ILE A 37 22.90 6.44 -39.25
C ILE A 37 23.98 7.37 -39.83
N ILE A 38 24.75 8.07 -38.99
CA ILE A 38 25.81 8.98 -39.46
C ILE A 38 26.91 8.19 -40.19
N SER A 39 27.24 7.00 -39.71
CA SER A 39 28.21 6.12 -40.37
C SER A 39 27.75 5.59 -41.72
N PHE A 40 26.44 5.55 -41.99
CA PHE A 40 25.88 5.10 -43.27
C PHE A 40 26.17 6.09 -44.42
N PHE A 41 26.28 7.37 -44.10
CA PHE A 41 26.57 8.43 -45.08
C PHE A 41 28.09 8.69 -45.27
N LEU A 42 28.96 8.01 -44.52
CA LEU A 42 30.42 8.11 -44.63
C LEU A 42 30.99 7.08 -45.63
N LYS A 43 31.97 7.50 -46.43
CA LYS A 43 32.57 6.67 -47.50
C LYS A 43 33.50 5.59 -46.88
N GLY A 44 33.02 4.36 -46.77
CA GLY A 44 33.75 3.21 -46.21
C GLY A 44 32.96 1.89 -46.23
N GLY A 45 33.57 0.81 -45.73
CA GLY A 45 33.01 -0.56 -45.77
C GLY A 45 31.66 -0.69 -45.05
N LYS A 46 30.60 -0.99 -45.81
CA LYS A 46 29.19 -0.85 -45.42
C LYS A 46 28.64 -1.97 -44.53
N GLY A 47 29.35 -3.09 -44.37
CA GLY A 47 28.87 -4.28 -43.66
C GLY A 47 28.61 -4.04 -42.17
N PHE A 48 29.54 -3.39 -41.48
CA PHE A 48 29.43 -3.15 -40.03
C PHE A 48 28.33 -2.15 -39.65
N SER A 49 28.00 -1.20 -40.53
CA SER A 49 26.92 -0.24 -40.29
C SER A 49 25.53 -0.87 -40.40
N ILE A 50 25.34 -1.80 -41.34
CA ILE A 50 24.08 -2.53 -41.50
C ILE A 50 23.84 -3.45 -40.29
N SER A 51 24.88 -4.19 -39.87
CA SER A 51 24.78 -5.04 -38.67
C SER A 51 24.50 -4.24 -37.40
N ALA A 52 25.11 -3.07 -37.24
CA ALA A 52 24.85 -2.18 -36.09
C ALA A 52 23.42 -1.62 -36.09
N LEU A 53 22.87 -1.28 -37.26
CA LEU A 53 21.49 -0.81 -37.38
C LEU A 53 20.48 -1.91 -36.99
N ILE A 54 20.68 -3.14 -37.51
CA ILE A 54 19.82 -4.29 -37.18
C ILE A 54 19.92 -4.64 -35.69
N LEU A 55 21.14 -4.70 -35.13
CA LEU A 55 21.33 -4.96 -33.70
C LEU A 55 20.66 -3.89 -32.83
N SER A 56 20.68 -2.62 -33.26
CA SER A 56 20.04 -1.54 -32.52
C SER A 56 18.51 -1.69 -32.50
N VAL A 57 17.88 -1.96 -33.64
CA VAL A 57 16.42 -2.12 -33.71
C VAL A 57 15.98 -3.35 -32.92
N VAL A 58 16.66 -4.48 -33.10
CA VAL A 58 16.35 -5.72 -32.36
C VAL A 58 16.62 -5.54 -30.87
N GLY A 59 17.72 -4.88 -30.52
CA GLY A 59 18.08 -4.60 -29.13
C GLY A 59 17.09 -3.70 -28.41
N THR A 60 16.53 -2.70 -29.09
CA THR A 60 15.48 -1.85 -28.53
C THR A 60 14.18 -2.63 -28.31
N ILE A 61 13.78 -3.49 -29.24
CA ILE A 61 12.57 -4.32 -29.09
C ILE A 61 12.72 -5.27 -27.90
N VAL A 62 13.87 -5.96 -27.78
CA VAL A 62 14.15 -6.86 -26.67
C VAL A 62 14.21 -6.09 -25.34
N ALA A 63 14.87 -4.93 -25.30
CA ALA A 63 14.93 -4.09 -24.11
C ALA A 63 13.54 -3.59 -23.66
N ILE A 64 12.64 -3.28 -24.61
CA ILE A 64 11.25 -2.91 -24.30
C ILE A 64 10.51 -4.11 -23.69
N LEU A 65 10.63 -5.31 -24.27
CA LEU A 65 9.97 -6.51 -23.73
C LEU A 65 10.51 -6.89 -22.34
N VAL A 66 11.82 -6.81 -22.14
CA VAL A 66 12.45 -7.05 -20.83
C VAL A 66 12.02 -5.98 -19.83
N PHE A 67 11.92 -4.70 -20.24
CA PHE A 67 11.42 -3.64 -19.38
C PHE A 67 9.98 -3.89 -18.95
N PHE A 68 9.07 -4.22 -19.88
CA PHE A 68 7.69 -4.54 -19.52
C PHE A 68 7.58 -5.80 -18.67
N PHE A 69 8.42 -6.81 -18.90
CA PHE A 69 8.46 -8.01 -18.06
C PHE A 69 9.00 -7.72 -16.65
N VAL A 70 10.07 -6.93 -16.53
CA VAL A 70 10.64 -6.52 -15.23
C VAL A 70 9.70 -5.58 -14.49
N VAL A 71 9.04 -4.65 -15.19
CA VAL A 71 8.02 -3.78 -14.61
C VAL A 71 6.83 -4.62 -14.17
N ALA A 72 6.36 -5.58 -14.97
CA ALA A 72 5.28 -6.48 -14.58
C ALA A 72 5.67 -7.38 -13.39
N SER A 73 6.91 -7.86 -13.32
CA SER A 73 7.39 -8.64 -12.18
C SER A 73 7.66 -7.79 -10.94
N SER A 74 8.08 -6.52 -11.10
CA SER A 74 8.23 -5.58 -9.98
C SER A 74 6.89 -5.04 -9.52
N VAL A 75 5.90 -4.99 -10.42
CA VAL A 75 4.48 -4.83 -10.13
C VAL A 75 4.10 -6.03 -9.27
N ASP A 76 4.23 -7.29 -9.71
CA ASP A 76 3.88 -8.45 -8.86
C ASP A 76 4.65 -8.50 -7.51
N ASP A 77 5.93 -8.09 -7.45
CA ASP A 77 6.70 -7.98 -6.19
C ASP A 77 6.29 -6.79 -5.32
N ALA A 78 5.84 -5.67 -5.91
CA ALA A 78 5.33 -4.49 -5.20
C ALA A 78 3.81 -4.56 -4.93
N PHE A 79 3.11 -5.50 -5.57
CA PHE A 79 1.73 -5.89 -5.28
C PHE A 79 1.67 -7.10 -4.34
N SER A 80 2.82 -7.49 -3.77
CA SER A 80 2.90 -8.29 -2.55
C SER A 80 2.94 -7.39 -1.28
N ASP A 81 2.61 -6.11 -1.41
CA ASP A 81 2.23 -5.22 -0.29
C ASP A 81 0.82 -5.56 0.23
N ASP A 82 0.46 -6.85 0.24
CA ASP A 82 -0.77 -7.31 0.84
C ASP A 82 -0.72 -6.97 2.33
N VAL A 83 -1.67 -6.13 2.75
CA VAL A 83 -1.98 -5.92 4.15
C VAL A 83 -2.22 -7.29 4.77
N SER A 84 -1.25 -7.76 5.54
CA SER A 84 -1.26 -9.12 6.08
C SER A 84 -1.95 -9.08 7.43
N ALA A 85 -2.97 -9.93 7.58
CA ALA A 85 -3.69 -10.09 8.85
C ALA A 85 -3.25 -11.38 9.56
N GLU A 86 -3.02 -11.29 10.88
CA GLU A 86 -2.80 -12.47 11.72
C GLU A 86 -3.97 -12.61 12.70
N ALA A 87 -4.71 -13.71 12.59
CA ALA A 87 -5.83 -14.02 13.48
C ALA A 87 -5.35 -14.35 14.90
N PRO A 88 -6.18 -14.19 15.94
CA PRO A 88 -5.82 -14.52 17.32
C PRO A 88 -5.43 -16.01 17.46
N ALA A 89 -4.36 -16.28 18.21
CA ALA A 89 -3.90 -17.64 18.47
C ALA A 89 -4.88 -18.41 19.38
N GLU A 90 -5.77 -19.22 18.80
CA GLU A 90 -6.40 -20.34 19.50
C GLU A 90 -5.55 -21.60 19.31
N GLU A 91 -5.21 -22.29 20.40
CA GLU A 91 -4.64 -23.63 20.34
C GLU A 91 -5.67 -24.60 19.73
N VAL A 92 -5.53 -24.92 18.45
CA VAL A 92 -6.32 -25.96 17.78
C VAL A 92 -5.47 -27.20 17.55
N VAL A 93 -5.92 -28.28 18.17
CA VAL A 93 -5.43 -29.65 18.03
C VAL A 93 -5.77 -30.15 16.62
N ASP A 94 -4.79 -30.74 15.94
CA ASP A 94 -4.91 -31.42 14.64
C ASP A 94 -6.21 -32.26 14.51
N GLU A 95 -7.04 -31.95 13.51
CA GLU A 95 -7.64 -32.99 12.66
C GLU A 95 -7.74 -32.51 11.21
N ALA A 96 -7.09 -33.27 10.33
CA ALA A 96 -7.10 -33.10 8.89
C ALA A 96 -8.50 -33.30 8.30
N GLY A 97 -8.99 -32.29 7.62
CA GLY A 97 -10.16 -32.31 6.75
C GLY A 97 -10.01 -31.23 5.69
N ASP A 98 -9.17 -31.49 4.68
CA ASP A 98 -8.97 -30.60 3.54
C ASP A 98 -10.25 -30.61 2.66
N ALA A 99 -11.17 -29.73 3.03
CA ALA A 99 -12.11 -29.13 2.12
C ALA A 99 -11.60 -27.71 1.88
N GLU A 100 -10.85 -27.54 0.80
CA GLU A 100 -10.55 -26.23 0.22
C GLU A 100 -11.87 -25.64 -0.30
N GLU A 101 -12.68 -25.09 0.62
CA GLU A 101 -13.51 -23.95 0.25
C GLU A 101 -12.54 -22.82 -0.03
N ALA A 102 -12.57 -22.30 -1.25
CA ALA A 102 -12.01 -20.99 -1.54
C ALA A 102 -12.76 -19.99 -0.64
N GLY A 103 -12.25 -19.78 0.57
CA GLY A 103 -12.79 -18.85 1.55
C GLY A 103 -12.85 -17.47 0.90
N ALA A 104 -13.94 -16.75 1.13
CA ALA A 104 -14.03 -15.36 0.74
C ALA A 104 -12.82 -14.60 1.32
N GLU A 105 -12.20 -13.75 0.51
CA GLU A 105 -11.08 -12.92 0.92
C GLU A 105 -11.48 -12.09 2.16
N GLU A 106 -10.79 -12.34 3.27
CA GLU A 106 -11.03 -11.68 4.55
C GLU A 106 -10.43 -10.26 4.52
N GLY A 107 -11.01 -9.34 5.29
CA GLY A 107 -10.63 -7.92 5.25
C GLY A 107 -11.34 -7.13 4.15
N THR A 108 -12.24 -7.75 3.41
CA THR A 108 -13.13 -7.08 2.43
C THR A 108 -14.37 -6.54 3.13
N ARG A 109 -15.11 -5.63 2.48
CA ARG A 109 -16.35 -5.08 3.05
C ARG A 109 -17.41 -6.17 3.29
N GLU A 110 -17.47 -7.16 2.39
CA GLU A 110 -18.41 -8.27 2.47
C GLU A 110 -17.96 -9.39 3.43
N ASN A 111 -16.67 -9.44 3.75
CA ASN A 111 -16.08 -10.38 4.72
C ASN A 111 -14.99 -9.68 5.56
N PRO A 112 -15.38 -8.77 6.47
CA PRO A 112 -14.43 -7.95 7.21
C PRO A 112 -13.67 -8.77 8.27
N TYR A 113 -12.49 -8.31 8.65
CA TYR A 113 -11.75 -8.87 9.78
C TYR A 113 -12.54 -8.73 11.09
N ALA A 114 -12.37 -9.68 12.00
CA ALA A 114 -12.84 -9.53 13.37
C ALA A 114 -12.07 -8.43 14.13
N VAL A 115 -12.73 -7.81 15.12
CA VAL A 115 -12.03 -6.97 16.11
C VAL A 115 -10.98 -7.80 16.83
N GLY A 116 -9.79 -7.23 17.04
CA GLY A 116 -8.63 -7.89 17.64
C GLY A 116 -7.68 -8.53 16.62
N THR A 117 -8.04 -8.57 15.34
CA THR A 117 -7.12 -8.98 14.28
C THR A 117 -5.99 -7.96 14.13
N LYS A 118 -4.75 -8.44 14.09
CA LYS A 118 -3.58 -7.60 13.80
C LYS A 118 -3.49 -7.39 12.30
N ILE A 119 -3.44 -6.13 11.88
CA ILE A 119 -3.39 -5.66 10.50
C ILE A 119 -2.00 -5.05 10.28
N SER A 120 -1.17 -5.66 9.43
CA SER A 120 0.20 -5.23 9.16
C SER A 120 0.32 -4.56 7.79
N SER A 121 1.05 -3.45 7.74
CA SER A 121 1.50 -2.76 6.52
C SER A 121 3.03 -2.78 6.43
N GLU A 122 3.63 -2.04 5.48
CA GLU A 122 5.09 -1.94 5.34
C GLU A 122 5.76 -1.48 6.65
N ASN A 123 5.22 -0.44 7.28
CA ASN A 123 5.87 0.25 8.40
C ASN A 123 5.06 0.27 9.70
N TRP A 124 3.82 -0.22 9.69
CA TRP A 124 2.93 -0.17 10.85
C TRP A 124 2.14 -1.46 11.03
N ASP A 125 2.12 -1.94 12.28
CA ASP A 125 1.14 -2.91 12.77
C ASP A 125 0.02 -2.14 13.49
N MET A 126 -1.23 -2.44 13.15
CA MET A 126 -2.44 -1.90 13.76
C MET A 126 -3.29 -3.02 14.34
N THR A 127 -3.93 -2.79 15.48
CA THR A 127 -5.00 -3.67 15.98
C THR A 127 -6.14 -2.83 16.49
N ILE A 128 -7.33 -3.01 15.91
CA ILE A 128 -8.57 -2.48 16.50
C ILE A 128 -8.92 -3.38 17.66
N THR A 129 -8.74 -2.89 18.88
CA THR A 129 -8.88 -3.69 20.10
C THR A 129 -10.32 -3.75 20.59
N ASN A 130 -11.10 -2.70 20.35
CA ASN A 130 -12.51 -2.62 20.73
C ASN A 130 -13.26 -1.57 19.88
N VAL A 131 -14.55 -1.77 19.69
CA VAL A 131 -15.47 -0.82 19.04
C VAL A 131 -16.69 -0.64 19.93
N THR A 132 -16.94 0.60 20.35
CA THR A 132 -18.13 0.99 21.12
C THR A 132 -19.05 1.81 20.22
N LEU A 133 -20.12 1.20 19.71
CA LEU A 133 -21.01 1.81 18.71
C LEU A 133 -21.75 3.06 19.20
N ASP A 134 -22.16 3.08 20.46
CA ASP A 134 -22.73 4.26 21.11
C ASP A 134 -21.87 4.61 22.31
N ALA A 135 -20.97 5.57 22.09
CA ALA A 135 -20.05 6.14 23.07
C ALA A 135 -20.37 7.64 23.30
N THR A 136 -21.60 8.06 23.00
CA THR A 136 -21.97 9.48 23.01
C THR A 136 -21.78 10.12 24.38
N ASP A 137 -22.18 9.41 25.43
CA ASP A 137 -22.06 9.90 26.81
C ASP A 137 -20.59 10.02 27.24
N GLU A 138 -19.73 9.05 26.90
CA GLU A 138 -18.30 9.13 27.21
C GLU A 138 -17.60 10.27 26.46
N VAL A 139 -17.89 10.42 25.16
CA VAL A 139 -17.28 11.45 24.31
C VAL A 139 -17.70 12.85 24.77
N LEU A 140 -18.96 13.07 25.10
CA LEU A 140 -19.42 14.37 25.60
C LEU A 140 -18.89 14.68 27.01
N ALA A 141 -18.54 13.66 27.80
CA ALA A 141 -17.95 13.84 29.12
C ALA A 141 -16.45 14.21 29.08
N GLU A 142 -15.74 13.85 28.01
CA GLU A 142 -14.29 14.11 27.87
C GLU A 142 -13.98 15.62 27.77
N SER A 143 -14.75 16.35 26.96
CA SER A 143 -14.44 17.73 26.64
C SER A 143 -15.70 18.56 26.46
N GLU A 144 -15.76 19.72 27.14
CA GLU A 144 -16.82 20.72 26.93
C GLU A 144 -16.79 21.34 25.51
N LEU A 145 -15.72 21.11 24.74
CA LEU A 145 -15.63 21.53 23.34
C LEU A 145 -16.30 20.56 22.37
N ASN A 146 -16.57 19.32 22.80
CA ASN A 146 -17.27 18.36 21.95
C ASN A 146 -18.73 18.79 21.83
N GLU A 147 -19.21 18.88 20.59
CA GLU A 147 -20.60 19.23 20.30
C GLU A 147 -21.48 17.98 20.41
N THR A 148 -22.75 18.16 20.74
CA THR A 148 -23.73 17.06 20.69
C THR A 148 -23.86 16.55 19.27
N PRO A 149 -23.97 15.23 19.04
CA PRO A 149 -24.15 14.71 17.69
C PRO A 149 -25.36 15.31 16.99
N ASP A 150 -25.27 15.39 15.66
CA ASP A 150 -26.40 15.74 14.81
C ASP A 150 -27.62 14.86 15.08
N SER A 151 -28.81 15.41 14.87
CA SER A 151 -30.05 14.68 15.13
C SER A 151 -30.13 13.40 14.27
N GLY A 152 -30.22 12.25 14.95
CA GLY A 152 -30.23 10.93 14.30
C GLY A 152 -28.86 10.26 14.23
N ASN A 153 -27.82 10.92 14.76
CA ASN A 153 -26.46 10.40 14.88
C ASN A 153 -26.08 10.16 16.34
N GLN A 154 -25.01 9.38 16.52
CA GLN A 154 -24.33 9.10 17.79
C GLN A 154 -22.82 9.10 17.57
N TYR A 155 -22.04 9.22 18.63
CA TYR A 155 -20.59 8.99 18.52
C TYR A 155 -20.28 7.50 18.70
N MET A 156 -19.53 6.95 17.77
CA MET A 156 -18.86 5.66 17.91
C MET A 156 -17.42 5.89 18.36
N MET A 157 -16.92 5.05 19.28
CA MET A 157 -15.54 5.07 19.73
C MET A 157 -14.81 3.81 19.27
N ILE A 158 -13.58 3.99 18.80
CA ILE A 158 -12.71 2.94 18.27
C ILE A 158 -11.43 2.95 19.10
N ASP A 159 -11.14 1.84 19.78
CA ASP A 159 -9.91 1.68 20.57
C ASP A 159 -8.87 0.96 19.71
N VAL A 160 -7.70 1.56 19.54
CA VAL A 160 -6.67 1.07 18.63
C VAL A 160 -5.30 1.05 19.29
N GLU A 161 -4.53 0.01 18.97
CA GLU A 161 -3.10 -0.08 19.24
C GLU A 161 -2.34 -0.04 17.91
N MET A 162 -1.25 0.73 17.88
CA MET A 162 -0.37 0.83 16.71
C MET A 162 1.09 0.67 17.13
N THR A 163 1.86 -0.07 16.35
CA THR A 163 3.30 -0.28 16.53
C THR A 163 4.05 0.06 15.26
N TYR A 164 5.09 0.89 15.36
CA TYR A 164 5.95 1.22 14.23
C TYR A 164 6.97 0.09 13.99
N THR A 165 6.91 -0.52 12.82
CA THR A 165 7.78 -1.63 12.37
C THR A 165 8.82 -1.17 11.35
N GLY A 166 8.68 0.04 10.80
CA GLY A 166 9.63 0.63 9.85
C GLY A 166 11.00 1.00 10.46
N ASP A 167 11.95 1.39 9.60
CA ASP A 167 13.35 1.63 9.97
C ASP A 167 13.83 3.07 9.74
N ALA A 168 12.91 4.03 9.55
CA ALA A 168 13.26 5.42 9.34
C ALA A 168 14.07 5.97 10.53
N PRO A 169 15.23 6.60 10.29
CA PRO A 169 16.15 7.00 11.36
C PRO A 169 15.59 8.10 12.27
N ASP A 170 14.66 8.91 11.76
CA ASP A 170 14.00 9.99 12.50
C ASP A 170 12.64 9.56 13.10
N GLY A 171 12.26 8.29 12.91
CA GLY A 171 10.93 7.77 13.22
C GLY A 171 9.82 8.37 12.34
N GLU A 172 8.60 7.88 12.53
CA GLU A 172 7.42 8.33 11.79
C GLU A 172 6.23 8.55 12.72
N MET A 173 5.36 9.50 12.38
CA MET A 173 4.09 9.69 13.07
C MET A 173 3.05 8.70 12.54
N PRO A 174 2.12 8.21 13.37
CA PRO A 174 1.00 7.40 12.90
C PRO A 174 0.12 8.20 11.92
N MET A 175 0.01 7.75 10.68
CA MET A 175 -0.82 8.36 9.63
C MET A 175 -2.05 7.50 9.29
N ALA A 176 -2.51 6.70 10.25
CA ALA A 176 -3.67 5.83 10.08
C ALA A 176 -4.97 6.61 9.84
N THR A 177 -5.88 6.00 9.10
CA THR A 177 -7.23 6.53 8.85
C THR A 177 -8.28 5.56 9.34
N PHE A 178 -9.39 6.11 9.84
CA PHE A 178 -10.52 5.37 10.39
C PHE A 178 -11.81 5.98 9.84
N GLU A 179 -12.61 5.16 9.19
CA GLU A 179 -13.87 5.57 8.58
C GLU A 179 -14.95 4.54 8.89
N TYR A 180 -16.15 5.00 9.26
CA TYR A 180 -17.32 4.13 9.32
C TYR A 180 -18.02 4.11 7.97
N VAL A 181 -18.30 2.91 7.44
CA VAL A 181 -19.08 2.72 6.22
C VAL A 181 -20.40 2.05 6.56
N SER A 182 -21.50 2.80 6.41
CA SER A 182 -22.85 2.30 6.66
C SER A 182 -23.24 1.19 5.67
N ALA A 183 -24.30 0.42 5.98
CA ALA A 183 -24.86 -0.57 5.06
C ALA A 183 -25.24 0.03 3.69
N GLY A 184 -25.71 1.28 3.68
CA GLY A 184 -26.03 2.04 2.46
C GLY A 184 -24.81 2.47 1.64
N GLY A 185 -23.59 2.32 2.16
CA GLY A 185 -22.33 2.71 1.50
C GLY A 185 -21.94 4.17 1.67
N ASN A 186 -22.58 4.91 2.58
CA ASN A 186 -22.12 6.24 2.98
C ASN A 186 -20.99 6.10 3.99
N THR A 187 -19.97 6.94 3.85
CA THR A 187 -18.79 7.02 4.72
C THR A 187 -18.92 8.18 5.70
N PHE A 188 -18.41 7.97 6.92
CA PHE A 188 -18.34 8.96 7.99
C PHE A 188 -16.94 8.86 8.62
N ASP A 189 -16.28 9.98 8.87
CA ASP A 189 -14.93 10.02 9.41
C ASP A 189 -14.77 11.05 10.55
N GLY A 190 -13.64 10.99 11.25
CA GLY A 190 -13.34 11.89 12.36
C GLY A 190 -12.80 13.27 11.94
N LEU A 191 -12.71 13.57 10.63
CA LEU A 191 -12.28 14.87 10.11
C LEU A 191 -13.48 15.79 9.86
N ASP A 192 -14.65 15.23 9.59
CA ASP A 192 -15.90 15.97 9.44
C ASP A 192 -16.31 16.67 10.74
N ASP A 193 -16.14 15.98 11.88
CA ASP A 193 -16.44 16.48 13.21
C ASP A 193 -15.18 16.40 14.09
N MET A 194 -14.57 17.56 14.39
CA MET A 194 -13.36 17.64 15.23
C MET A 194 -13.68 17.34 16.70
N VAL A 195 -13.80 16.05 17.01
CA VAL A 195 -14.21 15.54 18.32
C VAL A 195 -13.01 14.94 19.05
N VAL A 196 -12.91 15.22 20.34
CA VAL A 196 -11.87 14.67 21.21
C VAL A 196 -12.41 13.43 21.92
N ALA A 197 -11.88 12.25 21.58
CA ALA A 197 -12.23 11.01 22.27
C ALA A 197 -11.58 10.93 23.66
N PRO A 198 -12.20 10.23 24.63
CA PRO A 198 -11.53 9.85 25.86
C PRO A 198 -10.25 9.05 25.55
N ASN A 199 -9.14 9.39 26.20
CA ASN A 199 -7.82 8.80 25.91
C ASN A 199 -7.47 8.85 24.42
N ALA A 200 -7.68 10.02 23.79
CA ALA A 200 -7.42 10.22 22.36
C ALA A 200 -6.06 9.68 21.92
N LEU A 201 -6.04 8.96 20.80
CA LEU A 201 -4.81 8.44 20.19
C LEU A 201 -3.84 9.59 19.88
N ASP A 202 -2.61 9.50 20.37
CA ASP A 202 -1.56 10.45 20.01
C ASP A 202 -0.99 10.11 18.64
N THR A 203 -1.25 10.99 17.67
CA THR A 203 -0.78 10.90 16.28
C THR A 203 0.29 11.94 15.95
N LEU A 204 0.74 12.70 16.95
CA LEU A 204 1.68 13.82 16.77
C LEU A 204 3.11 13.48 17.23
N GLU A 205 3.29 12.36 17.91
CA GLU A 205 4.60 11.88 18.35
C GLU A 205 5.25 10.97 17.29
N ASN A 206 6.54 11.19 17.01
CA ASN A 206 7.32 10.28 16.17
C ASN A 206 7.60 8.98 16.91
N MET A 207 7.30 7.87 16.26
CA MET A 207 7.57 6.52 16.74
C MET A 207 8.84 5.98 16.09
N TYR A 208 9.74 5.45 16.91
CA TYR A 208 10.94 4.75 16.45
C TYR A 208 10.68 3.25 16.40
N ASN A 209 11.50 2.50 15.65
CA ASN A 209 11.29 1.07 15.43
C ASN A 209 11.00 0.31 16.74
N GLY A 210 9.87 -0.40 16.76
CA GLY A 210 9.38 -1.18 17.91
C GLY A 210 8.65 -0.37 18.98
N ALA A 211 8.45 0.94 18.82
CA ALA A 211 7.62 1.73 19.70
C ALA A 211 6.13 1.54 19.37
N SER A 212 5.28 1.59 20.41
CA SER A 212 3.83 1.41 20.29
C SER A 212 3.07 2.54 20.97
N THR A 213 1.92 2.91 20.41
CA THR A 213 0.96 3.87 20.96
C THR A 213 -0.43 3.24 20.96
N SER A 214 -1.28 3.65 21.90
CA SER A 214 -2.65 3.16 22.02
C SER A 214 -3.56 4.29 22.47
N GLY A 215 -4.78 4.29 21.97
CA GLY A 215 -5.77 5.27 22.37
C GLY A 215 -7.05 5.08 21.59
N SER A 216 -7.94 6.08 21.71
CA SER A 216 -9.27 6.01 21.12
C SER A 216 -9.46 7.08 20.06
N ILE A 217 -10.28 6.77 19.07
CA ILE A 217 -10.80 7.71 18.06
C ILE A 217 -12.31 7.75 18.20
N ALA A 218 -12.93 8.92 18.02
CA ALA A 218 -14.38 9.09 18.01
C ALA A 218 -14.83 9.55 16.63
N ILE A 219 -15.90 8.94 16.10
CA ILE A 219 -16.50 9.28 14.80
C ILE A 219 -18.00 9.43 15.00
N GLN A 220 -18.59 10.48 14.43
CA GLN A 220 -20.03 10.62 14.38
C GLN A 220 -20.62 9.69 13.32
N ILE A 221 -21.58 8.84 13.70
CA ILE A 221 -22.24 7.89 12.80
C ILE A 221 -23.76 7.96 12.92
N PRO A 222 -24.53 7.55 11.91
CA PRO A 222 -25.97 7.37 12.03
C PRO A 222 -26.30 6.35 13.12
N SER A 223 -27.28 6.65 13.97
CA SER A 223 -27.76 5.70 14.99
C SER A 223 -28.60 4.57 14.38
N GLU A 224 -29.28 4.83 13.26
CA GLU A 224 -30.07 3.82 12.54
C GLU A 224 -29.16 2.79 11.88
N ASP A 225 -29.40 1.51 12.16
CA ASP A 225 -28.66 0.37 11.61
C ASP A 225 -27.13 0.46 11.76
N ALA A 226 -26.64 1.14 12.80
CA ALA A 226 -25.21 1.32 13.06
C ALA A 226 -24.43 -0.02 13.06
N GLU A 227 -25.04 -1.08 13.61
CA GLU A 227 -24.47 -2.43 13.68
C GLU A 227 -24.29 -3.11 12.31
N ALA A 228 -24.96 -2.62 11.26
CA ALA A 228 -24.91 -3.21 9.92
C ALA A 228 -23.80 -2.62 9.03
N GLY A 229 -23.04 -1.65 9.56
CA GLY A 229 -21.87 -1.09 8.88
C GLY A 229 -20.59 -1.86 9.15
N VAL A 230 -19.49 -1.32 8.64
CA VAL A 230 -18.13 -1.82 8.87
C VAL A 230 -17.19 -0.65 9.10
N LEU A 231 -16.07 -0.91 9.79
CA LEU A 231 -14.99 0.05 9.94
C LEU A 231 -13.99 -0.16 8.79
N ALA A 232 -13.77 0.87 7.97
CA ALA A 232 -12.69 0.90 7.01
C ALA A 232 -11.45 1.54 7.66
N VAL A 233 -10.30 0.87 7.57
CA VAL A 233 -9.05 1.33 8.16
C VAL A 233 -7.91 1.26 7.15
N ASN A 234 -6.96 2.19 7.28
CA ASN A 234 -5.64 2.08 6.67
C ASN A 234 -4.58 2.26 7.77
N PRO A 235 -3.65 1.30 7.96
CA PRO A 235 -2.56 1.44 8.92
C PRO A 235 -1.54 2.53 8.57
N ASP A 236 -1.40 2.84 7.28
CA ASP A 236 -0.48 3.84 6.73
C ASP A 236 -1.12 4.55 5.52
N MET A 237 -0.65 5.75 5.18
CA MET A 237 -1.16 6.60 4.10
C MET A 237 -1.12 5.92 2.72
N LEU A 238 -0.17 5.01 2.51
CA LEU A 238 0.02 4.28 1.26
C LEU A 238 -0.56 2.87 1.30
N ALA A 239 -1.01 2.39 2.46
CA ALA A 239 -1.56 1.06 2.61
C ALA A 239 -2.95 0.96 1.96
N ASP A 240 -3.30 -0.26 1.55
CA ASP A 240 -4.65 -0.55 1.07
C ASP A 240 -5.68 -0.51 2.21
N LYS A 241 -6.90 -0.12 1.83
CA LYS A 241 -8.03 -0.03 2.73
C LYS A 241 -8.56 -1.44 3.01
N VAL A 242 -8.59 -1.80 4.28
CA VAL A 242 -9.20 -3.05 4.77
C VAL A 242 -10.38 -2.74 5.68
N TYR A 243 -11.22 -3.75 5.89
CA TYR A 243 -12.45 -3.62 6.66
C TYR A 243 -12.42 -4.50 7.91
N VAL A 244 -12.89 -3.93 9.03
CA VAL A 244 -13.05 -4.58 10.33
C VAL A 244 -14.52 -4.53 10.72
N ALA A 245 -15.04 -5.62 11.25
CA ALA A 245 -16.40 -5.70 11.76
C ALA A 245 -16.54 -4.77 12.98
N VAL A 246 -17.70 -4.11 13.10
CA VAL A 246 -18.03 -3.29 14.28
C VAL A 246 -18.75 -4.09 15.37
N LYS A 247 -18.94 -5.41 15.15
CA LYS A 247 -19.64 -6.35 16.03
C LYS A 247 -19.15 -7.78 15.82
#